data_AF-A0AA89BKX6-F1
#
_entry.id   AF-A0AA89BKX6-F1
#
_cell.length_a   1.000
_cell.length_b   1.000
_cell.length_c   1.000
_cell.angle_alpha   90.00
_cell.angle_beta   90.00
_cell.angle_gamma   90.00
#
_symmetry.space_group_name_H-M   'P 1'
#
loop_
_entity.id
_entity.type
_entity.pdbx_description
1 polymer ?
#
loop_
_entity_poly.entity_id
_entity_poly.type
_entity_poly.pdbx_seq_one_letter_code
_entity_poly.pdbx_strand_id
1 'polypeptide(L)'
;MSSNPLGVHDRVQKKHTTAQKSGGVKYQSGNNMPSATGASNGSPELPAIPASDSNSEFAVLAGVRAVPLLNLDDDHSRHRRLGYVPIDLVLVLDVSSSMIGAKIALLKRAVEFVIQNLGPSDRLSIVAFSYDAKRILPLRRMSGIGHKDASLAASYLTIVGGTDIVGGLKKGVRVLEERKGRNPVASIMLLSDGQDGKGHSHLNINQNLPASICPRSGKAAIYPVHTFGFGLDHDSVMLNAISDASGGTFSFIESIDMVQEAFARCVGGLLSVVAQQVQLAMTTVSPGVRIGSITSGRHFNKNSGQGQQGIIDVEDLYADEEKEFLVYLSIPVATSKEKVEGKTLLLDVTCSYIDPLSNEKVQVKGVRVQIRRPEHLCPSDAVASMEVDRHRNRVWVVEGITEAKVKIEMEDVKGAQDVLDKHRSTLLSSASAQAGDWLCSQLEAELIEVKKRMASVKSYEKKGRTYVLAGLSSHSTKGLLLVGSRQSRSMMIL
;
A
#
# COMPACT_ATOMS: atom_id res chain seq x y z
N MET A 1 1.62 -10.05 -93.65
CA MET A 1 1.79 -8.68 -94.17
C MET A 1 1.38 -7.67 -93.11
N SER A 2 2.34 -6.84 -92.72
CA SER A 2 2.21 -5.40 -92.41
C SER A 2 1.23 -4.98 -91.30
N SER A 3 1.72 -4.68 -90.10
CA SER A 3 2.22 -3.34 -89.69
C SER A 3 1.15 -2.25 -89.68
N ASN A 4 0.80 -1.77 -88.47
CA ASN A 4 0.71 -0.33 -88.17
C ASN A 4 0.61 -0.09 -86.64
N PRO A 5 0.97 1.13 -86.17
CA PRO A 5 1.73 1.27 -84.93
C PRO A 5 1.18 2.27 -83.88
N LEU A 6 1.78 2.19 -82.68
CA LEU A 6 2.21 3.24 -81.72
C LEU A 6 1.21 4.22 -81.05
N GLY A 7 1.40 4.36 -79.71
CA GLY A 7 0.91 5.46 -78.85
C GLY A 7 0.51 5.01 -77.43
N VAL A 8 1.41 4.56 -76.53
CA VAL A 8 2.23 5.31 -75.53
C VAL A 8 1.58 5.51 -74.13
N HIS A 9 2.27 4.97 -73.10
CA HIS A 9 2.29 5.26 -71.63
C HIS A 9 0.98 5.15 -70.80
N ASP A 10 0.93 4.72 -69.53
CA ASP A 10 1.96 4.46 -68.52
C ASP A 10 1.49 3.47 -67.41
N ARG A 11 2.48 3.01 -66.64
CA ARG A 11 2.51 1.94 -65.62
C ARG A 11 1.38 1.85 -64.57
N VAL A 12 0.91 0.61 -64.34
CA VAL A 12 0.26 0.15 -63.10
C VAL A 12 1.17 -0.85 -62.36
N GLN A 13 1.17 -0.72 -61.03
CA GLN A 13 2.06 -1.27 -60.01
C GLN A 13 2.24 -2.80 -60.03
N LYS A 14 3.50 -3.25 -60.00
CA LYS A 14 3.88 -4.64 -59.66
C LYS A 14 4.04 -4.78 -58.14
N LYS A 15 3.23 -5.67 -57.56
CA LYS A 15 3.43 -6.20 -56.20
C LYS A 15 4.71 -7.05 -56.18
N HIS A 16 5.70 -6.63 -55.40
CA HIS A 16 6.83 -7.45 -54.99
C HIS A 16 6.76 -7.66 -53.47
N THR A 17 6.40 -8.88 -53.08
CA THR A 17 6.51 -9.42 -51.74
C THR A 17 8.00 -9.55 -51.40
N THR A 18 8.50 -8.69 -50.51
CA THR A 18 9.87 -8.79 -49.98
C THR A 18 9.77 -9.13 -48.50
N ALA A 19 10.23 -10.33 -48.14
CA ALA A 19 10.41 -10.76 -46.78
C ALA A 19 11.49 -9.90 -46.10
N GLN A 20 11.11 -9.06 -45.14
CA GLN A 20 12.04 -8.40 -44.25
C GLN A 20 12.34 -9.31 -43.07
N LYS A 21 13.61 -9.70 -42.97
CA LYS A 21 14.23 -10.32 -41.79
C LYS A 21 13.94 -9.46 -40.55
N SER A 22 13.13 -9.97 -39.64
CA SER A 22 13.10 -9.50 -38.25
C SER A 22 14.37 -9.98 -37.57
N GLY A 23 15.32 -9.05 -37.36
CA GLY A 23 16.44 -9.26 -36.45
C GLY A 23 15.92 -9.41 -35.03
N GLY A 24 15.55 -10.63 -34.65
CA GLY A 24 15.30 -10.99 -33.26
C GLY A 24 16.61 -10.90 -32.49
N VAL A 25 16.74 -9.87 -31.66
CA VAL A 25 17.72 -9.90 -30.57
C VAL A 25 17.25 -11.00 -29.63
N LYS A 26 17.84 -12.19 -29.78
CA LYS A 26 17.79 -13.24 -28.76
C LYS A 26 18.47 -12.66 -27.52
N TYR A 27 17.69 -12.24 -26.53
CA TYR A 27 18.20 -12.14 -25.17
C TYR A 27 18.58 -13.57 -24.75
N GLN A 28 19.88 -13.82 -24.68
CA GLN A 28 20.40 -15.01 -24.03
C GLN A 28 19.94 -14.96 -22.58
N SER A 29 19.01 -15.85 -22.24
CA SER A 29 18.68 -16.26 -20.88
C SER A 29 19.96 -16.81 -20.25
N GLY A 30 20.61 -15.98 -19.44
CA GLY A 30 21.93 -16.27 -18.91
C GLY A 30 22.44 -15.12 -18.06
N ASN A 31 21.64 -14.72 -17.08
CA ASN A 31 22.09 -14.01 -15.89
C ASN A 31 21.00 -14.16 -14.82
N ASN A 32 21.35 -14.78 -13.70
CA ASN A 32 20.54 -14.80 -12.47
C ASN A 32 20.38 -13.35 -12.01
N MET A 33 19.30 -12.69 -12.44
CA MET A 33 18.86 -11.44 -11.82
C MET A 33 18.46 -11.75 -10.37
N PRO A 34 18.90 -10.94 -9.39
CA PRO A 34 18.48 -11.12 -8.01
C PRO A 34 16.95 -10.95 -7.90
N SER A 35 16.31 -11.82 -7.11
CA SER A 35 14.88 -11.71 -6.77
C SER A 35 14.55 -10.29 -6.30
N ALA A 36 13.46 -9.71 -6.82
CA ALA A 36 13.00 -8.36 -6.49
C ALA A 36 12.51 -8.24 -5.03
N THR A 37 12.21 -9.38 -4.40
CA THR A 37 11.99 -9.49 -2.96
C THR A 37 13.17 -10.20 -2.29
N GLY A 38 13.61 -9.66 -1.16
CA GLY A 38 14.57 -10.24 -0.24
C GLY A 38 13.96 -11.40 0.56
N ALA A 39 14.78 -12.04 1.39
CA ALA A 39 14.39 -13.21 2.17
C ALA A 39 13.12 -12.97 3.00
N SER A 40 12.28 -14.00 3.16
CA SER A 40 11.28 -13.97 4.23
C SER A 40 11.98 -13.91 5.58
N ASN A 41 11.34 -13.30 6.58
CA ASN A 41 11.85 -13.25 7.95
C ASN A 41 10.91 -14.00 8.91
N GLY A 42 11.44 -14.38 10.07
CA GLY A 42 10.76 -15.25 11.02
C GLY A 42 11.44 -15.22 12.38
N SER A 43 10.90 -14.42 13.32
CA SER A 43 11.50 -14.17 14.63
C SER A 43 10.52 -14.54 15.75
N PRO A 44 10.83 -15.51 16.64
CA PRO A 44 9.97 -15.83 17.78
C PRO A 44 10.08 -14.75 18.88
N GLU A 45 9.04 -14.59 19.70
CA GLU A 45 9.06 -13.64 20.83
C GLU A 45 10.13 -13.98 21.87
N LEU A 46 10.41 -15.27 22.06
CA LEU A 46 11.43 -15.80 22.95
C LEU A 46 12.24 -16.86 22.21
N PRO A 47 13.54 -16.97 22.47
CA PRO A 47 14.39 -17.97 21.83
C PRO A 47 14.14 -19.39 22.38
N ALA A 48 13.51 -19.52 23.55
CA ALA A 48 13.27 -20.81 24.20
C ALA A 48 12.00 -20.79 25.08
N ILE A 49 11.43 -21.97 25.29
CA ILE A 49 10.36 -22.25 26.27
C ILE A 49 10.74 -23.57 26.97
N PRO A 50 10.51 -23.74 28.29
CA PRO A 50 10.78 -24.99 28.95
C PRO A 50 10.11 -26.18 28.26
N ALA A 51 10.77 -27.33 28.26
CA ALA A 51 10.25 -28.54 27.62
C ALA A 51 8.95 -29.06 28.26
N SER A 52 8.72 -28.75 29.54
CA SER A 52 7.51 -29.07 30.30
C SER A 52 6.32 -28.17 29.97
N ASP A 53 6.55 -27.04 29.30
CA ASP A 53 5.59 -25.96 29.25
C ASP A 53 4.92 -25.88 27.87
N SER A 54 3.63 -25.57 27.90
CA SER A 54 2.85 -25.18 26.73
C SER A 54 2.58 -23.67 26.76
N ASN A 55 2.42 -23.06 25.59
CA ASN A 55 1.99 -21.67 25.46
C ASN A 55 0.86 -21.59 24.43
N SER A 56 -0.28 -20.99 24.77
CA SER A 56 -1.43 -20.88 23.88
C SER A 56 -1.40 -19.68 22.94
N GLU A 57 -0.56 -18.68 23.21
CA GLU A 57 -0.54 -17.38 22.54
C GLU A 57 0.91 -16.92 22.30
N PHE A 58 1.73 -17.80 21.74
CA PHE A 58 3.13 -17.51 21.49
C PHE A 58 3.31 -16.70 20.20
N ALA A 59 3.90 -15.51 20.28
CA ALA A 59 4.06 -14.66 19.10
C ALA A 59 5.30 -15.02 18.26
N VAL A 60 5.09 -15.05 16.95
CA VAL A 60 6.14 -15.11 15.92
C VAL A 60 5.92 -13.95 14.96
N LEU A 61 6.96 -13.15 14.74
CA LEU A 61 6.99 -12.15 13.69
C LEU A 61 7.35 -12.83 12.37
N ALA A 62 6.50 -12.73 11.37
CA ALA A 62 6.72 -13.28 10.04
C ALA A 62 6.52 -12.19 8.99
N GLY A 63 7.40 -12.16 7.99
CA GLY A 63 7.41 -11.05 7.07
C GLY A 63 8.20 -11.27 5.79
N VAL A 64 8.17 -10.26 4.95
CA VAL A 64 8.84 -10.19 3.66
C VAL A 64 9.42 -8.80 3.47
N ARG A 65 10.64 -8.73 2.94
CA ARG A 65 11.32 -7.47 2.62
C ARG A 65 11.58 -7.35 1.13
N ALA A 66 11.38 -6.19 0.54
CA ALA A 66 11.77 -5.90 -0.83
C ALA A 66 13.27 -5.60 -0.93
N VAL A 67 13.87 -5.94 -2.09
CA VAL A 67 15.24 -5.49 -2.40
C VAL A 67 15.19 -4.01 -2.84
N PRO A 68 16.17 -3.18 -2.47
CA PRO A 68 16.27 -1.81 -2.97
C PRO A 68 16.28 -1.75 -4.50
N LEU A 69 15.72 -0.69 -5.07
CA LEU A 69 15.98 -0.36 -6.47
C LEU A 69 17.45 0.04 -6.60
N LEU A 70 18.23 -0.71 -7.37
CA LEU A 70 19.62 -0.36 -7.65
C LEU A 70 19.65 0.92 -8.50
N ASN A 71 20.16 2.02 -7.93
CA ASN A 71 20.63 3.15 -8.72
C ASN A 71 21.94 2.74 -9.38
N LEU A 72 21.90 2.41 -10.68
CA LEU A 72 23.10 2.44 -11.50
C LEU A 72 23.41 3.91 -11.81
N ASP A 73 23.99 4.62 -10.84
CA ASP A 73 24.50 5.98 -11.04
C ASP A 73 25.91 5.88 -11.66
N ASP A 74 26.00 6.06 -12.98
CA ASP A 74 27.12 6.77 -13.62
C ASP A 74 26.81 7.08 -15.10
N ASP A 75 25.84 7.97 -15.37
CA ASP A 75 25.96 8.94 -16.48
C ASP A 75 24.87 10.03 -16.37
N HIS A 76 25.22 11.28 -16.69
CA HIS A 76 24.44 12.50 -16.49
C HIS A 76 23.15 12.65 -17.32
N SER A 77 22.47 11.56 -17.67
CA SER A 77 21.19 11.58 -18.38
C SER A 77 20.03 11.27 -17.42
N ARG A 78 19.22 12.30 -17.12
CA ARG A 78 18.05 12.28 -16.21
C ARG A 78 16.90 11.31 -16.56
N HIS A 79 17.09 10.22 -17.31
CA HIS A 79 15.98 9.48 -17.92
C HIS A 79 16.08 7.95 -17.99
N ARG A 80 16.94 7.29 -17.20
CA ARG A 80 16.84 5.83 -17.03
C ARG A 80 17.02 5.40 -15.58
N ARG A 81 15.92 5.41 -14.82
CA ARG A 81 15.77 4.50 -13.67
C ARG A 81 15.63 3.09 -14.24
N LEU A 82 16.75 2.39 -14.44
CA LEU A 82 16.76 0.96 -14.75
C LEU A 82 16.15 0.23 -13.54
N GLY A 83 14.88 -0.19 -13.63
CA GLY A 83 14.26 -1.06 -12.62
C GLY A 83 12.90 -0.61 -12.07
N TYR A 84 12.39 0.58 -12.38
CA TYR A 84 11.04 0.97 -11.95
C TYR A 84 9.97 0.57 -12.99
N VAL A 85 8.81 0.16 -12.49
CA VAL A 85 7.69 -0.34 -13.28
C VAL A 85 6.81 0.84 -13.70
N PRO A 86 6.48 0.98 -15.00
CA PRO A 86 5.63 2.08 -15.44
C PRO A 86 4.21 1.92 -14.88
N ILE A 87 3.50 3.03 -14.66
CA ILE A 87 2.18 3.04 -14.03
C ILE A 87 1.08 3.62 -14.91
N ASP A 88 -0.16 3.17 -14.70
CA ASP A 88 -1.38 3.78 -15.22
C ASP A 88 -2.12 4.52 -14.09
N LEU A 89 -2.06 5.85 -14.10
CA LEU A 89 -2.66 6.68 -13.07
C LEU A 89 -3.89 7.44 -13.58
N VAL A 90 -4.99 7.40 -12.82
CA VAL A 90 -6.18 8.21 -13.09
C VAL A 90 -6.43 9.17 -11.93
N LEU A 91 -6.37 10.47 -12.22
CA LEU A 91 -6.78 11.50 -11.27
C LEU A 91 -8.29 11.75 -11.42
N VAL A 92 -9.02 11.59 -10.32
CA VAL A 92 -10.45 11.89 -10.22
C VAL A 92 -10.58 13.12 -9.32
N LEU A 93 -10.89 14.26 -9.93
CA LEU A 93 -10.75 15.58 -9.35
C LEU A 93 -12.11 16.21 -9.12
N ASP A 94 -12.38 16.56 -7.86
CA ASP A 94 -13.57 17.30 -7.47
C ASP A 94 -13.42 18.76 -7.86
N VAL A 95 -14.34 19.24 -8.70
CA VAL A 95 -14.44 20.65 -9.08
C VAL A 95 -15.78 21.25 -8.65
N SER A 96 -16.43 20.69 -7.63
CA SER A 96 -17.67 21.18 -7.05
C SER A 96 -17.53 22.56 -6.40
N SER A 97 -18.64 23.24 -6.13
CA SER A 97 -18.66 24.54 -5.47
C SER A 97 -17.99 24.57 -4.09
N SER A 98 -17.96 23.45 -3.38
CA SER A 98 -17.31 23.34 -2.06
C SER A 98 -15.78 23.45 -2.14
N MET A 99 -15.20 23.20 -3.32
CA MET A 99 -13.77 23.32 -3.62
C MET A 99 -13.31 24.77 -3.90
N ILE A 100 -14.19 25.76 -3.79
CA ILE A 100 -13.86 27.16 -4.06
C ILE A 100 -12.74 27.71 -3.15
N GLY A 101 -12.02 28.71 -3.64
CA GLY A 101 -10.98 29.41 -2.87
C GLY A 101 -9.68 28.62 -2.77
N ALA A 102 -9.19 28.40 -1.55
CA ALA A 102 -7.88 27.79 -1.33
C ALA A 102 -7.83 26.30 -1.73
N LYS A 103 -8.95 25.56 -1.64
CA LYS A 103 -9.00 24.11 -1.94
C LYS A 103 -8.65 23.81 -3.40
N ILE A 104 -9.28 24.48 -4.37
CA ILE A 104 -8.96 24.28 -5.80
C ILE A 104 -7.54 24.71 -6.16
N ALA A 105 -7.00 25.74 -5.48
CA ALA A 105 -5.61 26.14 -5.66
C ALA A 105 -4.64 25.04 -5.17
N LEU A 106 -4.92 24.43 -4.02
CA LEU A 106 -4.16 23.27 -3.52
C LEU A 106 -4.30 22.05 -4.44
N LEU A 107 -5.52 21.77 -4.94
CA LEU A 107 -5.77 20.68 -5.88
C LEU A 107 -4.95 20.85 -7.16
N LYS A 108 -4.97 22.04 -7.79
CA LYS A 108 -4.18 22.30 -9.00
C LYS A 108 -2.68 22.09 -8.77
N ARG A 109 -2.16 22.54 -7.63
CA ARG A 109 -0.76 22.33 -7.24
C ARG A 109 -0.43 20.87 -7.01
N ALA A 110 -1.34 20.11 -6.38
CA ALA A 110 -1.20 18.68 -6.20
C ALA A 110 -1.16 17.92 -7.53
N VAL A 111 -2.05 18.27 -8.45
CA VAL A 111 -2.08 17.69 -9.80
C VAL A 111 -0.80 18.00 -10.56
N GLU A 112 -0.31 19.24 -10.48
CA GLU A 112 0.95 19.62 -11.12
C GLU A 112 2.16 18.88 -10.52
N PHE A 113 2.19 18.68 -9.20
CA PHE A 113 3.21 17.86 -8.54
C PHE A 113 3.20 16.42 -9.06
N VAL A 114 2.02 15.81 -9.22
CA VAL A 114 1.90 14.47 -9.82
C VAL A 114 2.45 14.47 -11.25
N ILE A 115 2.03 15.44 -12.07
CA ILE A 115 2.46 15.54 -13.48
C ILE A 115 3.98 15.59 -13.61
N GLN A 116 4.66 16.35 -12.74
CA GLN A 116 6.10 16.54 -12.75
C GLN A 116 6.88 15.28 -12.28
N ASN A 117 6.25 14.43 -11.48
CA ASN A 117 6.88 13.22 -10.93
C ASN A 117 6.68 11.97 -11.80
N LEU A 118 5.78 12.02 -12.80
CA LEU A 118 5.59 10.91 -13.73
C LEU A 118 6.68 10.90 -14.81
N GLY A 119 7.23 9.73 -15.11
CA GLY A 119 8.19 9.56 -16.18
C GLY A 119 7.53 9.32 -17.56
N PRO A 120 8.32 9.32 -18.65
CA PRO A 120 7.81 9.23 -20.02
C PRO A 120 7.08 7.92 -20.37
N SER A 121 7.33 6.85 -19.60
CA SER A 121 6.67 5.55 -19.74
C SER A 121 5.36 5.44 -18.97
N ASP A 122 5.14 6.34 -18.01
CA ASP A 122 3.92 6.40 -17.21
C ASP A 122 2.78 7.01 -18.00
N ARG A 123 1.55 6.68 -17.62
CA ARG A 123 0.34 7.20 -18.26
C ARG A 123 -0.58 7.87 -17.26
N LEU A 124 -1.08 9.04 -17.62
CA LEU A 124 -1.99 9.84 -16.82
C LEU A 124 -3.30 10.06 -17.56
N SER A 125 -4.42 9.92 -16.85
CA SER A 125 -5.72 10.46 -17.26
C SER A 125 -6.25 11.39 -16.18
N ILE A 126 -6.97 12.43 -16.58
CA ILE A 126 -7.62 13.36 -15.67
C ILE A 126 -9.12 13.33 -15.93
N VAL A 127 -9.87 13.01 -14.89
CA VAL A 127 -11.32 13.05 -14.81
C VAL A 127 -11.68 14.15 -13.82
N ALA A 128 -12.43 15.15 -14.27
CA ALA A 128 -13.02 16.16 -13.40
C ALA A 128 -14.49 15.82 -13.17
N PHE A 129 -14.98 15.95 -11.94
CA PHE A 129 -16.37 15.67 -11.62
C PHE A 129 -17.01 16.79 -10.79
N SER A 130 -18.30 16.99 -11.03
CA SER A 130 -19.19 17.82 -10.23
C SER A 130 -20.58 17.15 -10.25
N TYR A 131 -21.62 17.69 -10.88
CA TYR A 131 -22.86 16.94 -11.17
C TYR A 131 -22.64 15.72 -12.07
N ASP A 132 -21.71 15.85 -13.02
CA ASP A 132 -21.33 14.82 -13.98
C ASP A 132 -19.81 14.66 -14.01
N ALA A 133 -19.33 13.48 -14.43
CA ALA A 133 -17.91 13.19 -14.59
C ALA A 133 -17.44 13.30 -16.05
N LYS A 134 -16.46 14.17 -16.29
CA LYS A 134 -15.87 14.43 -17.61
C LYS A 134 -14.39 14.05 -17.63
N ARG A 135 -13.98 13.29 -18.64
CA ARG A 135 -12.57 12.98 -18.90
C ARG A 135 -11.96 14.15 -19.66
N ILE A 136 -11.21 15.00 -18.98
CA ILE A 136 -10.59 16.19 -19.56
C ILE A 136 -9.23 15.90 -20.20
N LEU A 137 -8.53 14.87 -19.72
CA LEU A 137 -7.33 14.34 -20.35
C LEU A 137 -7.51 12.83 -20.58
N PRO A 138 -7.51 12.33 -21.83
CA PRO A 138 -7.51 10.90 -22.08
C PRO A 138 -6.21 10.25 -21.55
N LEU A 139 -6.25 8.95 -21.23
CA LEU A 139 -5.07 8.24 -20.72
C LEU A 139 -3.90 8.36 -21.70
N ARG A 140 -2.88 9.13 -21.31
CA ARG A 140 -1.81 9.58 -22.19
C ARG A 140 -0.45 9.34 -21.56
N ARG A 141 0.53 8.92 -22.38
CA ARG A 141 1.93 8.81 -21.95
C ARG A 141 2.49 10.16 -21.57
N MET A 142 3.16 10.21 -20.43
CA MET A 142 3.77 11.40 -19.84
C MET A 142 5.11 11.77 -20.49
N SER A 143 5.17 11.66 -21.82
CA SER A 143 6.21 12.25 -22.66
C SER A 143 6.23 13.78 -22.53
N GLY A 144 7.24 14.46 -23.08
CA GLY A 144 7.31 15.93 -23.04
C GLY A 144 6.06 16.64 -23.60
N ILE A 145 5.34 16.04 -24.56
CA ILE A 145 4.04 16.55 -25.04
C ILE A 145 2.93 16.19 -24.05
N GLY A 146 2.93 14.96 -23.52
CA GLY A 146 1.96 14.51 -22.52
C GLY A 146 1.97 15.35 -21.24
N HIS A 147 3.14 15.74 -20.76
CA HIS A 147 3.30 16.69 -19.64
C HIS A 147 2.64 18.03 -19.95
N LYS A 148 2.95 18.64 -21.09
CA LYS A 148 2.36 19.93 -21.49
C LYS A 148 0.85 19.85 -21.57
N ASP A 149 0.31 18.80 -22.20
CA ASP A 149 -1.13 18.61 -22.33
C ASP A 149 -1.82 18.38 -20.98
N ALA A 150 -1.16 17.65 -20.06
CA ALA A 150 -1.67 17.43 -18.71
C ALA A 150 -1.66 18.71 -17.87
N SER A 151 -0.57 19.47 -17.86
CA SER A 151 -0.48 20.76 -17.15
C SER A 151 -1.48 21.76 -17.71
N LEU A 152 -1.67 21.78 -19.03
CA LEU A 152 -2.68 22.61 -19.67
C LEU A 152 -4.09 22.21 -19.22
N ALA A 153 -4.43 20.92 -19.25
CA ALA A 153 -5.72 20.43 -18.76
C ALA A 153 -5.96 20.76 -17.28
N ALA A 154 -4.93 20.65 -16.43
CA ALA A 154 -5.02 21.02 -15.02
C ALA A 154 -5.23 22.53 -14.81
N SER A 155 -4.59 23.37 -15.63
CA SER A 155 -4.73 24.83 -15.56
C SER A 155 -6.18 25.29 -15.83
N TYR A 156 -6.88 24.59 -16.73
CA TYR A 156 -8.27 24.85 -17.12
C TYR A 156 -9.32 24.26 -16.18
N LEU A 157 -8.94 23.61 -15.07
CA LEU A 157 -9.92 23.20 -14.07
C LEU A 157 -10.63 24.43 -13.50
N THR A 158 -11.95 24.44 -13.61
CA THR A 158 -12.83 25.50 -13.10
C THR A 158 -13.89 24.91 -12.20
N ILE A 159 -14.29 25.67 -11.19
CA ILE A 159 -15.38 25.28 -10.31
C ILE A 159 -16.69 25.20 -11.09
N VAL A 160 -17.43 24.11 -10.89
CA VAL A 160 -18.76 23.84 -11.44
C VAL A 160 -19.65 23.38 -10.28
N GLY A 161 -20.94 23.70 -10.29
CA GLY A 161 -21.84 23.25 -9.22
C GLY A 161 -21.99 21.73 -9.14
N GLY A 162 -22.44 21.25 -7.97
CA GLY A 162 -22.81 19.85 -7.71
C GLY A 162 -21.64 18.93 -7.42
N THR A 163 -21.93 17.75 -6.84
CA THR A 163 -20.92 16.74 -6.51
C THR A 163 -21.50 15.33 -6.68
N ASP A 164 -20.82 14.49 -7.46
CA ASP A 164 -21.13 13.07 -7.70
C ASP A 164 -19.82 12.26 -7.69
N ILE A 165 -19.40 11.87 -6.49
CA ILE A 165 -18.14 11.14 -6.28
C ILE A 165 -18.21 9.77 -6.98
N VAL A 166 -19.35 9.09 -6.88
CA VAL A 166 -19.55 7.75 -7.48
C VAL A 166 -19.47 7.82 -9.00
N GLY A 167 -20.06 8.85 -9.62
CA GLY A 167 -19.95 9.11 -11.05
C GLY A 167 -18.51 9.37 -11.49
N GLY A 168 -17.76 10.15 -10.71
CA GLY A 168 -16.33 10.38 -10.89
C GLY A 168 -15.53 9.08 -10.90
N LEU A 169 -15.70 8.25 -9.86
CA LEU A 169 -15.01 6.97 -9.71
C LEU A 169 -15.40 5.96 -10.81
N LYS A 170 -16.69 5.85 -11.17
CA LYS A 170 -17.15 5.03 -12.30
C LYS A 170 -16.46 5.43 -13.60
N LYS A 171 -16.33 6.73 -13.86
CA LYS A 171 -15.61 7.24 -15.03
C LYS A 171 -14.13 6.91 -14.97
N GLY A 172 -13.50 7.04 -13.81
CA GLY A 172 -12.09 6.71 -13.60
C GLY A 172 -11.78 5.22 -13.83
N VAL A 173 -12.59 4.33 -13.25
CA VAL A 173 -12.50 2.87 -13.47
C VAL A 173 -12.67 2.54 -14.95
N ARG A 174 -13.65 3.14 -15.61
CA ARG A 174 -13.89 2.93 -17.05
C ARG A 174 -12.67 3.30 -17.91
N VAL A 175 -11.92 4.34 -17.54
CA VAL A 175 -10.65 4.68 -18.23
C VAL A 175 -9.64 3.54 -18.14
N LEU A 176 -9.52 2.92 -16.97
CA LEU A 176 -8.61 1.80 -16.77
C LEU A 176 -9.13 0.52 -17.44
N GLU A 177 -10.43 0.25 -17.45
CA GLU A 177 -10.99 -0.95 -18.08
C GLU A 177 -10.93 -0.91 -19.61
N GLU A 178 -11.14 0.26 -20.21
CA GLU A 178 -11.17 0.43 -21.69
C GLU A 178 -9.78 0.66 -22.31
N ARG A 179 -8.69 0.56 -21.53
CA ARG A 179 -7.34 0.86 -22.03
C ARG A 179 -6.81 -0.22 -22.97
N LYS A 180 -6.30 0.19 -24.14
CA LYS A 180 -5.75 -0.72 -25.16
C LYS A 180 -4.41 -1.36 -24.78
N GLY A 181 -3.60 -0.66 -23.99
CA GLY A 181 -2.36 -1.17 -23.42
C GLY A 181 -2.42 -1.06 -21.90
N ARG A 182 -1.74 -1.97 -21.18
CA ARG A 182 -1.76 -2.03 -19.72
C ARG A 182 -0.35 -1.89 -19.18
N ASN A 183 -0.15 -0.93 -18.30
CA ASN A 183 1.02 -0.90 -17.45
C ASN A 183 0.75 -1.86 -16.26
N PRO A 184 1.77 -2.49 -15.66
CA PRO A 184 1.58 -3.52 -14.64
C PRO A 184 0.88 -2.98 -13.38
N VAL A 185 1.18 -1.74 -13.01
CA VAL A 185 0.55 -1.05 -11.88
C VAL A 185 -0.49 -0.06 -12.41
N ALA A 186 -1.68 -0.06 -11.80
CA ALA A 186 -2.75 0.87 -12.12
C ALA A 186 -3.49 1.32 -10.85
N SER A 187 -3.69 2.63 -10.69
CA SER A 187 -4.30 3.21 -9.49
C SER A 187 -5.12 4.45 -9.79
N ILE A 188 -6.05 4.78 -8.90
CA ILE A 188 -6.91 5.96 -8.94
C ILE A 188 -6.55 6.87 -7.76
N MET A 189 -6.37 8.16 -8.00
CA MET A 189 -6.27 9.17 -6.94
C MET A 189 -7.52 10.05 -6.97
N LEU A 190 -8.32 9.98 -5.91
CA LEU A 190 -9.50 10.81 -5.71
C LEU A 190 -9.12 12.03 -4.86
N LEU A 191 -9.28 13.23 -5.43
CA LEU A 191 -9.03 14.50 -4.75
C LEU A 191 -10.37 15.22 -4.56
N SER A 192 -10.86 15.30 -3.33
CA SER A 192 -12.21 15.81 -3.02
C SER A 192 -12.29 16.32 -1.58
N ASP A 193 -13.32 17.10 -1.27
CA ASP A 193 -13.72 17.35 0.12
C ASP A 193 -14.86 16.43 0.59
N GLY A 194 -15.17 15.35 -0.14
CA GLY A 194 -16.05 14.27 0.32
C GLY A 194 -17.53 14.64 0.43
N GLN A 195 -17.91 15.88 0.13
CA GLN A 195 -19.30 16.34 0.21
C GLN A 195 -20.10 15.83 -1.00
N ASP A 196 -20.69 14.63 -0.89
CA ASP A 196 -21.49 14.06 -1.97
C ASP A 196 -22.89 14.68 -2.05
N GLY A 197 -23.21 15.31 -3.18
CA GLY A 197 -24.47 16.01 -3.41
C GLY A 197 -25.65 15.10 -3.74
N LYS A 198 -25.42 13.79 -3.91
CA LYS A 198 -26.46 12.79 -4.24
C LYS A 198 -27.00 12.04 -3.02
N GLY A 199 -26.62 12.46 -1.81
CA GLY A 199 -27.13 11.87 -0.57
C GLY A 199 -26.59 10.47 -0.29
N HIS A 200 -25.48 10.07 -0.94
CA HIS A 200 -24.77 8.88 -0.50
C HIS A 200 -24.23 9.15 0.90
N SER A 201 -24.56 8.27 1.85
CA SER A 201 -23.93 8.27 3.16
C SER A 201 -22.72 7.33 3.16
N HIS A 202 -21.76 7.60 4.05
CA HIS A 202 -20.61 6.72 4.26
C HIS A 202 -21.02 5.27 4.59
N LEU A 203 -22.23 5.05 5.13
CA LEU A 203 -22.79 3.72 5.42
C LEU A 203 -23.13 2.92 4.16
N ASN A 204 -23.47 3.59 3.06
CA ASN A 204 -23.97 2.95 1.84
C ASN A 204 -23.09 3.21 0.61
N ILE A 205 -21.99 3.94 0.74
CA ILE A 205 -21.12 4.28 -0.40
C ILE A 205 -20.58 3.02 -1.09
N ASN A 206 -20.17 2.01 -0.32
CA ASN A 206 -19.64 0.75 -0.83
C ASN A 206 -20.63 -0.01 -1.72
N GLN A 207 -21.94 0.16 -1.49
CA GLN A 207 -22.98 -0.44 -2.32
C GLN A 207 -23.09 0.21 -3.70
N ASN A 208 -22.57 1.42 -3.86
CA ASN A 208 -22.64 2.20 -5.10
C ASN A 208 -21.31 2.22 -5.86
N LEU A 209 -20.21 1.82 -5.21
CA LEU A 209 -18.89 1.70 -5.83
C LEU A 209 -18.84 0.59 -6.91
N PRO A 210 -18.04 0.77 -7.97
CA PRO A 210 -17.74 -0.28 -8.95
C PRO A 210 -17.14 -1.52 -8.31
N ALA A 211 -17.37 -2.71 -8.88
CA ALA A 211 -16.78 -3.96 -8.41
C ALA A 211 -15.23 -3.96 -8.48
N SER A 212 -14.66 -3.19 -9.42
CA SER A 212 -13.23 -2.98 -9.59
C SER A 212 -12.62 -2.05 -8.52
N ILE A 213 -13.45 -1.50 -7.63
CA ILE A 213 -13.03 -0.73 -6.44
C ILE A 213 -13.42 -1.52 -5.19
N CYS A 214 -14.69 -1.92 -5.09
CA CYS A 214 -15.23 -2.69 -3.96
C CYS A 214 -15.73 -4.06 -4.46
N PRO A 215 -14.87 -5.10 -4.46
CA PRO A 215 -15.27 -6.43 -4.93
C PRO A 215 -16.37 -7.02 -4.05
N ARG A 216 -17.50 -7.41 -4.67
CA ARG A 216 -18.64 -8.03 -3.95
C ARG A 216 -18.52 -9.55 -3.83
N SER A 217 -17.85 -10.19 -4.79
CA SER A 217 -17.41 -11.58 -4.75
C SER A 217 -16.44 -11.84 -5.92
N GLY A 218 -15.38 -12.61 -5.68
CA GLY A 218 -14.48 -13.10 -6.73
C GLY A 218 -13.24 -12.23 -7.06
N LYS A 219 -12.46 -12.74 -8.01
CA LYS A 219 -11.13 -12.25 -8.44
C LYS A 219 -11.19 -11.12 -9.47
N ALA A 220 -12.05 -10.11 -9.26
CA ALA A 220 -12.02 -8.94 -10.14
C ALA A 220 -10.69 -8.18 -9.95
N ALA A 221 -10.18 -7.56 -11.01
CA ALA A 221 -9.04 -6.66 -10.87
C ALA A 221 -9.46 -5.47 -10.02
N ILE A 222 -8.83 -5.30 -8.86
CA ILE A 222 -9.09 -4.17 -7.96
C ILE A 222 -8.12 -3.06 -8.34
N TYR A 223 -8.64 -1.85 -8.53
CA TYR A 223 -7.85 -0.63 -8.68
C TYR A 223 -7.87 0.11 -7.34
N PRO A 224 -6.74 0.21 -6.63
CA PRO A 224 -6.66 0.98 -5.40
C PRO A 224 -7.10 2.43 -5.63
N VAL A 225 -7.89 2.96 -4.70
CA VAL A 225 -8.34 4.36 -4.71
C VAL A 225 -7.69 5.10 -3.54
N HIS A 226 -6.65 5.87 -3.81
CA HIS A 226 -6.05 6.74 -2.81
C HIS A 226 -6.87 8.03 -2.72
N THR A 227 -7.40 8.34 -1.54
CA THR A 227 -8.28 9.48 -1.32
C THR A 227 -7.54 10.61 -0.61
N PHE A 228 -7.70 11.84 -1.12
CA PHE A 228 -7.08 13.04 -0.60
C PHE A 228 -8.16 14.06 -0.24
N GLY A 229 -8.36 14.24 1.07
CA GLY A 229 -9.32 15.19 1.64
C GLY A 229 -8.75 16.61 1.67
N PHE A 230 -9.48 17.58 1.07
CA PHE A 230 -9.08 18.99 1.08
C PHE A 230 -9.94 19.85 2.01
N GLY A 231 -9.28 20.64 2.86
CA GLY A 231 -9.94 21.60 3.75
C GLY A 231 -10.52 20.96 5.02
N LEU A 232 -10.78 21.78 6.05
CA LEU A 232 -11.17 21.28 7.38
C LEU A 232 -12.58 20.67 7.45
N ASP A 233 -13.41 20.95 6.44
CA ASP A 233 -14.82 20.62 6.34
C ASP A 233 -15.11 19.42 5.43
N HIS A 234 -14.08 18.65 5.07
CA HIS A 234 -14.26 17.47 4.23
C HIS A 234 -14.90 16.31 5.00
N ASP A 235 -15.67 15.48 4.29
CA ASP A 235 -16.19 14.22 4.83
C ASP A 235 -15.09 13.15 4.85
N SER A 236 -14.29 13.17 5.93
CA SER A 236 -13.23 12.17 6.18
C SER A 236 -13.75 10.74 6.28
N VAL A 237 -14.98 10.54 6.76
CA VAL A 237 -15.56 9.19 6.92
C VAL A 237 -15.87 8.61 5.54
N MET A 238 -16.47 9.42 4.67
CA MET A 238 -16.75 9.05 3.27
C MET A 238 -15.45 8.71 2.51
N LEU A 239 -14.46 9.61 2.55
CA LEU A 239 -13.21 9.42 1.80
C LEU A 239 -12.40 8.23 2.34
N ASN A 240 -12.38 8.02 3.66
CA ASN A 240 -11.75 6.85 4.26
C ASN A 240 -12.48 5.54 3.87
N ALA A 241 -13.82 5.53 3.87
CA ALA A 241 -14.58 4.35 3.46
C ALA A 241 -14.30 3.94 2.01
N ILE A 242 -14.13 4.91 1.09
CA ILE A 242 -13.77 4.65 -0.31
C ILE A 242 -12.36 4.06 -0.44
N SER A 243 -11.36 4.63 0.24
CA SER A 243 -10.00 4.09 0.19
C SER A 243 -9.94 2.70 0.82
N ASP A 244 -10.59 2.50 1.96
CA ASP A 244 -10.60 1.23 2.68
C ASP A 244 -11.25 0.13 1.84
N ALA A 245 -12.34 0.43 1.13
CA ALA A 245 -13.02 -0.53 0.26
C ALA A 245 -12.16 -1.05 -0.91
N SER A 246 -11.12 -0.30 -1.30
CA SER A 246 -10.28 -0.60 -2.47
C SER A 246 -8.85 -1.00 -2.15
N GLY A 247 -8.46 -1.05 -0.88
CA GLY A 247 -7.06 -1.19 -0.50
C GLY A 247 -6.22 0.06 -0.82
N GLY A 248 -6.85 1.21 -1.06
CA GLY A 248 -6.17 2.49 -1.19
C GLY A 248 -5.73 3.07 0.17
N THR A 249 -5.31 4.33 0.17
CA THR A 249 -4.92 5.06 1.39
C THR A 249 -5.70 6.36 1.51
N PHE A 250 -6.10 6.73 2.71
CA PHE A 250 -6.67 8.04 3.00
C PHE A 250 -5.59 9.01 3.49
N SER A 251 -5.56 10.22 2.92
CA SER A 251 -4.66 11.29 3.31
C SER A 251 -5.40 12.61 3.44
N PHE A 252 -5.03 13.39 4.45
CA PHE A 252 -5.63 14.69 4.71
C PHE A 252 -4.66 15.83 4.41
N ILE A 253 -5.14 16.80 3.63
CA ILE A 253 -4.36 17.94 3.16
C ILE A 253 -4.90 19.23 3.77
N GLU A 254 -4.22 19.72 4.83
CA GLU A 254 -4.53 21.02 5.45
C GLU A 254 -3.79 22.19 4.80
N SER A 255 -2.59 21.94 4.25
CA SER A 255 -1.70 22.97 3.72
C SER A 255 -0.95 22.48 2.49
N ILE A 256 -0.25 23.39 1.83
CA ILE A 256 0.59 23.07 0.67
C ILE A 256 1.76 22.15 1.01
N ASP A 257 2.35 22.30 2.19
CA ASP A 257 3.50 21.48 2.59
C ASP A 257 3.07 20.01 2.75
N MET A 258 1.83 19.80 3.23
CA MET A 258 1.21 18.47 3.31
C MET A 258 0.87 17.88 1.94
N VAL A 259 0.63 18.71 0.91
CA VAL A 259 0.43 18.22 -0.47
C VAL A 259 1.69 17.50 -0.93
N GLN A 260 2.86 18.13 -0.79
CA GLN A 260 4.10 17.51 -1.26
C GLN A 260 4.36 16.20 -0.53
N GLU A 261 4.26 16.16 0.79
CA GLU A 261 4.53 14.94 1.55
C GLU A 261 3.55 13.80 1.22
N ALA A 262 2.24 14.07 1.20
CA ALA A 262 1.22 13.05 0.97
C ALA A 262 1.26 12.52 -0.48
N PHE A 263 1.42 13.41 -1.47
CA PHE A 263 1.47 13.01 -2.87
C PHE A 263 2.82 12.39 -3.23
N ALA A 264 3.94 12.88 -2.68
CA ALA A 264 5.24 12.23 -2.86
C ALA A 264 5.23 10.81 -2.32
N ARG A 265 4.60 10.58 -1.16
CA ARG A 265 4.41 9.24 -0.61
C ARG A 265 3.57 8.35 -1.52
N CYS A 266 2.43 8.84 -2.00
CA CYS A 266 1.55 8.04 -2.84
C CYS A 266 2.17 7.75 -4.21
N VAL A 267 2.65 8.77 -4.92
CA VAL A 267 3.27 8.62 -6.25
C VAL A 267 4.59 7.87 -6.14
N GLY A 268 5.43 8.19 -5.15
CA GLY A 268 6.68 7.48 -4.90
C GLY A 268 6.47 6.00 -4.57
N GLY A 269 5.44 5.68 -3.79
CA GLY A 269 4.97 4.31 -3.57
C GLY A 269 4.62 3.64 -4.90
N LEU A 270 3.67 4.19 -5.67
CA LEU A 270 3.25 3.62 -6.95
C LEU A 270 4.40 3.39 -7.94
N LEU A 271 5.37 4.32 -7.98
CA LEU A 271 6.56 4.24 -8.85
C LEU A 271 7.64 3.29 -8.33
N SER A 272 7.52 2.76 -7.11
CA SER A 272 8.50 1.87 -6.49
C SER A 272 7.99 0.43 -6.30
N VAL A 273 6.86 0.05 -6.91
CA VAL A 273 6.40 -1.35 -6.87
C VAL A 273 7.44 -2.26 -7.51
N VAL A 274 7.90 -3.25 -6.75
CA VAL A 274 8.88 -4.26 -7.20
C VAL A 274 8.31 -5.69 -7.20
N ALA A 275 7.19 -5.91 -6.51
CA ALA A 275 6.50 -7.19 -6.50
C ALA A 275 4.98 -6.98 -6.38
N GLN A 276 4.21 -7.74 -7.16
CA GLN A 276 2.75 -7.70 -7.14
C GLN A 276 2.17 -9.02 -6.63
N GLN A 277 0.96 -8.98 -6.07
CA GLN A 277 0.28 -10.17 -5.53
C GLN A 277 1.17 -11.01 -4.62
N VAL A 278 1.91 -10.32 -3.75
CA VAL A 278 2.76 -10.93 -2.74
C VAL A 278 1.88 -11.71 -1.77
N GLN A 279 2.24 -12.96 -1.57
CA GLN A 279 1.55 -13.87 -0.66
C GLN A 279 2.57 -14.50 0.28
N LEU A 280 2.34 -14.33 1.58
CA LEU A 280 3.09 -14.99 2.64
C LEU A 280 2.34 -16.26 3.05
N ALA A 281 2.94 -17.42 2.86
CA ALA A 281 2.38 -18.71 3.23
C ALA A 281 3.18 -19.34 4.36
N MET A 282 2.47 -19.80 5.39
CA MET A 282 3.02 -20.32 6.64
C MET A 282 2.48 -21.72 6.89
N THR A 283 3.34 -22.66 7.23
CA THR A 283 2.93 -24.03 7.58
C THR A 283 3.56 -24.44 8.91
N THR A 284 2.77 -24.99 9.83
CA THR A 284 3.31 -25.51 11.10
C THR A 284 4.11 -26.79 10.86
N VAL A 285 5.20 -26.96 11.62
CA VAL A 285 6.17 -28.04 11.37
C VAL A 285 6.07 -29.14 12.43
N SER A 286 6.24 -28.80 13.72
CA SER A 286 6.13 -29.78 14.80
C SER A 286 4.67 -30.20 15.06
N PRO A 287 4.42 -31.48 15.38
CA PRO A 287 3.09 -31.95 15.74
C PRO A 287 2.48 -31.15 16.91
N GLY A 288 1.20 -30.78 16.77
CA GLY A 288 0.46 -30.07 17.82
C GLY A 288 0.69 -28.56 17.86
N VAL A 289 1.72 -28.02 17.19
CA VAL A 289 1.83 -26.58 16.97
C VAL A 289 0.72 -26.12 16.02
N ARG A 290 -0.02 -25.08 16.42
CA ARG A 290 -1.16 -24.55 15.66
C ARG A 290 -1.10 -23.03 15.59
N ILE A 291 -1.40 -22.47 14.43
CA ILE A 291 -1.70 -21.06 14.25
C ILE A 291 -3.06 -20.79 14.90
N GLY A 292 -3.06 -19.95 15.93
CA GLY A 292 -4.27 -19.47 16.60
C GLY A 292 -4.86 -18.27 15.85
N SER A 293 -4.11 -17.17 15.79
CA SER A 293 -4.52 -15.93 15.13
C SER A 293 -3.37 -15.28 14.36
N ILE A 294 -3.72 -14.42 13.40
CA ILE A 294 -2.78 -13.64 12.61
C ILE A 294 -3.24 -12.18 12.67
N THR A 295 -2.39 -11.29 13.18
CA THR A 295 -2.64 -9.85 13.15
C THR A 295 -2.11 -9.28 11.84
N SER A 296 -2.97 -9.22 10.83
CA SER A 296 -2.62 -8.79 9.47
C SER A 296 -3.16 -7.39 9.09
N GLY A 297 -3.76 -6.65 10.02
CA GLY A 297 -4.39 -5.36 9.70
C GLY A 297 -5.51 -5.53 8.65
N ARG A 298 -5.43 -4.78 7.55
CA ARG A 298 -6.37 -4.92 6.40
C ARG A 298 -6.08 -6.09 5.48
N HIS A 299 -4.90 -6.69 5.57
CA HIS A 299 -4.50 -7.73 4.63
C HIS A 299 -5.37 -8.96 4.83
N PHE A 300 -5.93 -9.47 3.74
CA PHE A 300 -6.69 -10.72 3.79
C PHE A 300 -5.79 -11.82 4.35
N ASN A 301 -6.30 -12.53 5.35
CA ASN A 301 -5.63 -13.70 5.87
C ASN A 301 -6.61 -14.88 5.93
N LYS A 302 -6.04 -16.08 5.89
CA LYS A 302 -6.80 -17.31 6.06
C LYS A 302 -6.00 -18.31 6.85
N ASN A 303 -6.64 -18.87 7.87
CA ASN A 303 -6.18 -20.06 8.57
C ASN A 303 -6.92 -21.29 8.04
N SER A 304 -6.21 -22.38 7.80
CA SER A 304 -6.76 -23.64 7.27
C SER A 304 -6.06 -24.86 7.87
N GLY A 305 -6.63 -26.05 7.64
CA GLY A 305 -6.08 -27.29 8.19
C GLY A 305 -6.06 -27.32 9.72
N GLN A 306 -7.09 -26.77 10.38
CA GLN A 306 -7.18 -26.68 11.85
C GLN A 306 -5.99 -25.96 12.52
N GLY A 307 -5.46 -24.90 11.89
CA GLY A 307 -4.30 -24.17 12.41
C GLY A 307 -2.96 -24.60 11.83
N GLN A 308 -2.94 -25.52 10.86
CA GLN A 308 -1.68 -26.00 10.28
C GLN A 308 -1.14 -25.09 9.17
N GLN A 309 -2.00 -24.32 8.52
CA GLN A 309 -1.62 -23.47 7.39
C GLN A 309 -2.22 -22.08 7.53
N GLY A 310 -1.38 -21.06 7.37
CA GLY A 310 -1.77 -19.65 7.33
C GLY A 310 -1.35 -19.01 6.02
N ILE A 311 -2.19 -18.14 5.47
CA ILE A 311 -1.87 -17.33 4.28
C ILE A 311 -2.19 -15.88 4.60
N ILE A 312 -1.32 -14.96 4.17
CA ILE A 312 -1.55 -13.51 4.16
C ILE A 312 -1.34 -13.00 2.74
N ASP A 313 -2.36 -12.34 2.18
CA ASP A 313 -2.26 -11.63 0.92
C ASP A 313 -1.74 -10.21 1.19
N VAL A 314 -0.46 -10.00 0.93
CA VAL A 314 0.27 -8.75 1.20
C VAL A 314 0.01 -7.69 0.12
N GLU A 315 -0.51 -8.08 -1.04
CA GLU A 315 -0.80 -7.23 -2.21
C GLU A 315 0.48 -6.81 -2.95
N ASP A 316 0.69 -5.51 -3.16
CA ASP A 316 1.89 -4.98 -3.79
C ASP A 316 2.95 -4.66 -2.72
N LEU A 317 4.22 -4.91 -3.04
CA LEU A 317 5.36 -4.58 -2.20
C LEU A 317 6.27 -3.57 -2.91
N TYR A 318 6.58 -2.50 -2.20
CA TYR A 318 7.38 -1.38 -2.71
C TYR A 318 8.87 -1.58 -2.43
N ALA A 319 9.74 -0.94 -3.21
CA ALA A 319 11.17 -0.97 -3.01
C ALA A 319 11.52 -0.48 -1.60
N ASP A 320 12.50 -1.11 -0.96
CA ASP A 320 12.91 -0.86 0.43
C ASP A 320 11.80 -1.07 1.49
N GLU A 321 10.64 -1.58 1.11
CA GLU A 321 9.56 -1.86 2.05
C GLU A 321 9.75 -3.21 2.76
N GLU A 322 9.33 -3.27 4.01
CA GLU A 322 9.29 -4.49 4.81
C GLU A 322 7.90 -4.67 5.42
N LYS A 323 7.28 -5.81 5.13
CA LYS A 323 5.95 -6.17 5.64
C LYS A 323 6.10 -7.28 6.66
N GLU A 324 5.74 -6.98 7.91
CA GLU A 324 5.84 -7.91 9.02
C GLU A 324 4.51 -8.02 9.76
N PHE A 325 4.21 -9.23 10.20
CA PHE A 325 2.93 -9.62 10.78
C PHE A 325 3.16 -10.45 12.03
N LEU A 326 2.35 -10.22 13.06
CA LEU A 326 2.35 -11.04 14.27
C LEU A 326 1.46 -12.26 14.05
N VAL A 327 2.03 -13.44 14.27
CA VAL A 327 1.37 -14.74 14.16
C VAL A 327 1.41 -15.39 15.53
N TYR A 328 0.24 -15.62 16.10
CA TYR A 328 0.12 -16.23 17.43
C TYR A 328 -0.08 -17.73 17.29
N LEU A 329 0.79 -18.49 17.96
CA LEU A 329 0.84 -19.93 17.92
C LEU A 329 0.42 -20.52 19.27
N SER A 330 -0.36 -21.60 19.21
CA SER A 330 -0.45 -22.55 20.29
C SER A 330 0.66 -23.57 20.13
N ILE A 331 1.54 -23.63 21.13
CA ILE A 331 2.69 -24.50 21.23
C ILE A 331 2.45 -25.49 22.38
N PRO A 332 2.38 -26.81 22.12
CA PRO A 332 2.18 -27.81 23.16
C PRO A 332 3.46 -28.05 23.99
N VAL A 333 3.33 -28.84 25.05
CA VAL A 333 4.48 -29.40 25.77
C VAL A 333 5.36 -30.20 24.80
N ALA A 334 6.68 -30.14 24.97
CA ALA A 334 7.61 -30.82 24.06
C ALA A 334 7.38 -32.33 24.06
N THR A 335 7.30 -32.91 22.87
CA THR A 335 7.23 -34.36 22.69
C THR A 335 8.54 -35.04 23.12
N SER A 336 8.52 -36.36 23.36
CA SER A 336 9.74 -37.10 23.72
C SER A 336 10.87 -36.91 22.71
N LYS A 337 10.54 -36.80 21.42
CA LYS A 337 11.52 -36.53 20.35
C LYS A 337 12.11 -35.12 20.47
N GLU A 338 11.28 -34.11 20.70
CA GLU A 338 11.73 -32.72 20.84
C GLU A 338 12.52 -32.48 22.13
N LYS A 339 12.24 -33.25 23.19
CA LYS A 339 13.05 -33.26 24.42
C LYS A 339 14.48 -33.74 24.13
N VAL A 340 14.62 -34.78 23.30
CA VAL A 340 15.94 -35.30 22.89
C VAL A 340 16.65 -34.34 21.93
N GLU A 341 15.93 -33.76 20.96
CA GLU A 341 16.51 -32.80 20.02
C GLU A 341 16.74 -31.41 20.64
N GLY A 342 16.13 -31.12 21.79
CA GLY A 342 16.23 -29.85 22.51
C GLY A 342 15.56 -28.67 21.80
N LYS A 343 14.66 -28.92 20.83
CA LYS A 343 14.03 -27.87 20.02
C LYS A 343 12.64 -28.27 19.50
N THR A 344 11.81 -27.25 19.25
CA THR A 344 10.51 -27.38 18.55
C THR A 344 10.56 -26.53 17.28
N LEU A 345 10.15 -27.11 16.15
CA LEU A 345 10.04 -26.39 14.88
C LEU A 345 8.63 -25.78 14.78
N LEU A 346 8.55 -24.46 14.64
CA LEU A 346 7.30 -23.73 14.73
C LEU A 346 6.63 -23.58 13.36
N LEU A 347 7.25 -22.80 12.47
CA LEU A 347 6.68 -22.41 11.18
C LEU A 347 7.72 -22.50 10.07
N ASP A 348 7.31 -22.97 8.90
CA ASP A 348 7.97 -22.66 7.64
C ASP A 348 7.24 -21.50 6.98
N VAL A 349 7.94 -20.37 6.81
CA VAL A 349 7.43 -19.12 6.23
C VAL A 349 7.99 -18.95 4.84
N THR A 350 7.13 -19.04 3.83
CA THR A 350 7.46 -18.91 2.40
C THR A 350 6.77 -17.70 1.79
N CYS A 351 7.34 -17.13 0.74
CA CYS A 351 6.77 -15.99 0.04
C CYS A 351 6.72 -16.26 -1.46
N SER A 352 5.62 -15.89 -2.10
CA SER A 352 5.47 -15.93 -3.56
C SER A 352 4.93 -14.61 -4.07
N TYR A 353 5.36 -14.18 -5.25
CA TYR A 353 4.91 -12.92 -5.86
C TYR A 353 4.92 -13.00 -7.39
N ILE A 354 4.32 -12.01 -8.04
CA ILE A 354 4.41 -11.79 -9.49
C ILE A 354 5.41 -10.67 -9.74
N ASP A 355 6.46 -10.96 -10.51
CA ASP A 355 7.39 -9.92 -10.97
C ASP A 355 6.67 -9.01 -11.97
N PRO A 356 6.52 -7.71 -11.69
CA PRO A 356 5.79 -6.78 -12.54
C PRO A 356 6.44 -6.57 -13.92
N LEU A 357 7.73 -6.86 -14.10
CA LEU A 357 8.43 -6.69 -15.39
C LEU A 357 8.25 -7.90 -16.30
N SER A 358 8.44 -9.11 -15.78
CA SER A 358 8.31 -10.36 -16.53
C SER A 358 6.89 -10.93 -16.54
N ASN A 359 6.05 -10.53 -15.59
CA ASN A 359 4.74 -11.10 -15.29
C ASN A 359 4.81 -12.61 -14.95
N GLU A 360 5.95 -13.07 -14.45
CA GLU A 360 6.16 -14.45 -14.00
C GLU A 360 5.97 -14.56 -12.48
N LYS A 361 5.48 -15.73 -12.03
CA LYS A 361 5.37 -16.02 -10.60
C LYS A 361 6.73 -16.48 -10.06
N VAL A 362 7.25 -15.75 -9.08
CA VAL A 362 8.50 -16.05 -8.39
C VAL A 362 8.19 -16.64 -7.01
N GLN A 363 8.97 -17.65 -6.62
CA GLN A 363 8.94 -18.24 -5.29
C GLN A 363 10.23 -17.89 -4.56
N VAL A 364 10.09 -17.31 -3.37
CA VAL A 364 11.20 -16.91 -2.50
C VAL A 364 11.48 -18.04 -1.52
N LYS A 365 12.75 -18.31 -1.28
CA LYS A 365 13.18 -19.30 -0.30
C LYS A 365 12.60 -18.96 1.08
N GLY A 366 11.96 -19.94 1.71
CA GLY A 366 11.35 -19.76 3.02
C GLY A 366 12.35 -19.78 4.18
N VAL A 367 11.89 -19.29 5.33
CA VAL A 367 12.58 -19.33 6.62
C VAL A 367 11.85 -20.25 7.57
N ARG A 368 12.62 -21.09 8.27
CA ARG A 368 12.11 -21.97 9.32
C ARG A 368 12.31 -21.32 10.69
N VAL A 369 11.21 -21.09 11.39
CA VAL A 369 11.19 -20.58 12.76
C VAL A 369 11.23 -21.76 13.73
N GLN A 370 12.07 -21.66 14.75
CA GLN A 370 12.23 -22.69 15.78
C GLN A 370 12.55 -22.05 17.13
N ILE A 371 12.26 -22.78 18.20
CA ILE A 371 12.63 -22.42 19.58
C ILE A 371 13.38 -23.56 20.25
N ARG A 372 14.22 -23.23 21.22
CA ARG A 372 14.85 -24.23 22.10
C ARG A 372 13.88 -24.71 23.17
N ARG A 373 14.09 -25.95 23.63
CA ARG A 373 13.31 -26.63 24.67
C ARG A 373 14.21 -27.14 25.80
N PRO A 374 14.83 -26.26 26.60
CA PRO A 374 15.63 -26.69 27.74
C PRO A 374 14.76 -27.18 28.89
N GLU A 375 15.34 -27.92 29.84
CA GLU A 375 14.67 -28.25 31.12
C GLU A 375 14.58 -27.02 32.03
N HIS A 376 15.63 -26.18 32.01
CA HIS A 376 15.70 -24.93 32.77
C HIS A 376 16.18 -23.80 31.87
N LEU A 377 15.50 -22.64 31.94
CA LEU A 377 15.88 -21.45 31.18
C LEU A 377 17.13 -20.82 31.77
N CYS A 378 18.06 -20.37 30.93
CA CYS A 378 19.13 -19.47 31.35
C CYS A 378 18.71 -18.00 31.14
N PRO A 379 19.41 -17.01 31.74
CA PRO A 379 19.02 -15.60 31.62
C PRO A 379 18.88 -15.09 30.19
N SER A 380 19.70 -15.59 29.25
CA SER A 380 19.58 -15.24 27.83
C SER A 380 18.31 -15.79 27.16
N ASP A 381 17.67 -16.80 27.75
CA ASP A 381 16.44 -17.40 27.23
C ASP A 381 15.20 -16.56 27.56
N ALA A 382 15.30 -15.74 28.60
CA ALA A 382 14.24 -14.84 29.04
C ALA A 382 14.24 -13.48 28.33
N VAL A 383 15.24 -13.23 27.46
CA VAL A 383 15.34 -11.96 26.71
C VAL A 383 14.36 -12.02 25.54
N ALA A 384 13.31 -11.19 25.63
CA ALA A 384 12.32 -11.05 24.56
C ALA A 384 12.92 -10.41 23.30
N SER A 385 12.42 -10.82 22.13
CA SER A 385 12.78 -10.20 20.86
C SER A 385 12.30 -8.75 20.80
N MET A 386 13.25 -7.81 20.65
CA MET A 386 12.94 -6.39 20.52
C MET A 386 12.07 -6.08 19.29
N GLU A 387 12.23 -6.84 18.21
CA GLU A 387 11.43 -6.68 16.99
C GLU A 387 9.97 -7.09 17.24
N VAL A 388 9.76 -8.21 17.92
CA VAL A 388 8.41 -8.70 18.26
C VAL A 388 7.74 -7.73 19.24
N ASP A 389 8.47 -7.26 20.26
CA ASP A 389 7.97 -6.26 21.22
C ASP A 389 7.58 -4.94 20.53
N ARG A 390 8.42 -4.43 19.63
CA ARG A 390 8.13 -3.25 18.81
C ARG A 390 6.81 -3.39 18.02
N HIS A 391 6.58 -4.54 17.40
CA HIS A 391 5.34 -4.76 16.64
C HIS A 391 4.12 -4.96 17.53
N ARG A 392 4.27 -5.61 18.69
CA ARG A 392 3.19 -5.70 19.69
C ARG A 392 2.79 -4.32 20.17
N ASN A 393 3.75 -3.46 20.45
CA ASN A 393 3.51 -2.06 20.82
C ASN A 393 2.73 -1.31 19.74
N ARG A 394 3.08 -1.49 18.45
CA ARG A 394 2.33 -0.88 17.35
C ARG A 394 0.87 -1.35 17.33
N VAL A 395 0.62 -2.65 17.44
CA VAL A 395 -0.74 -3.22 17.47
C VAL A 395 -1.51 -2.68 18.66
N TRP A 396 -0.90 -2.69 19.84
CA TRP A 396 -1.49 -2.16 21.07
C TRP A 396 -1.90 -0.69 20.93
N VAL A 397 -1.03 0.17 20.38
CA VAL A 397 -1.34 1.59 20.16
C VAL A 397 -2.50 1.78 19.19
N VAL A 398 -2.56 0.99 18.10
CA VAL A 398 -3.65 1.04 17.12
C VAL A 398 -4.98 0.61 17.76
N GLU A 399 -4.97 -0.44 18.58
CA GLU A 399 -6.14 -0.89 19.35
C GLU A 399 -6.61 0.21 20.30
N GLY A 400 -5.69 0.85 21.03
CA GLY A 400 -6.00 1.95 21.95
C GLY A 400 -6.59 3.19 21.25
N ILE A 401 -6.04 3.59 20.10
CA ILE A 401 -6.60 4.68 19.28
C ILE A 401 -8.00 4.32 18.78
N THR A 402 -8.20 3.06 18.37
CA THR A 402 -9.50 2.56 17.89
C THR A 402 -10.54 2.54 19.01
N GLU A 403 -10.17 2.08 20.21
CA GLU A 403 -11.04 2.09 21.39
C GLU A 403 -11.37 3.54 21.82
N ALA A 404 -10.36 4.42 21.86
CA ALA A 404 -10.56 5.82 22.20
C ALA A 404 -11.48 6.54 21.19
N LYS A 405 -11.35 6.21 19.89
CA LYS A 405 -12.26 6.67 18.83
C LYS A 405 -13.71 6.28 19.12
N VAL A 406 -13.95 5.02 19.49
CA VAL A 406 -15.32 4.55 19.81
C VAL A 406 -15.86 5.32 21.03
N LYS A 407 -15.05 5.51 22.07
CA LYS A 407 -15.46 6.23 23.28
C LYS A 407 -15.80 7.70 23.02
N ILE A 408 -14.96 8.43 22.28
CA ILE A 408 -15.22 9.85 21.96
C ILE A 408 -16.45 10.01 21.05
N GLU A 409 -16.74 9.03 20.18
CA GLU A 409 -17.94 8.99 19.34
C GLU A 409 -19.22 8.69 20.14
N MET A 410 -19.09 8.05 21.30
CA MET A 410 -20.16 7.90 22.30
C MET A 410 -20.21 9.08 23.30
N GLU A 411 -19.53 10.19 23.00
CA GLU A 411 -19.38 11.37 23.86
C GLU A 411 -18.69 11.12 25.21
N ASP A 412 -18.07 9.94 25.41
CA ASP A 412 -17.25 9.60 26.57
C ASP A 412 -15.82 10.13 26.39
N VAL A 413 -15.67 11.45 26.50
CA VAL A 413 -14.38 12.14 26.39
C VAL A 413 -13.39 11.62 27.43
N LYS A 414 -13.85 11.43 28.67
CA LYS A 414 -12.97 11.00 29.77
C LYS A 414 -12.45 9.59 29.52
N GLY A 415 -13.33 8.65 29.18
CA GLY A 415 -12.91 7.29 28.87
C GLY A 415 -11.97 7.23 27.67
N ALA A 416 -12.17 8.06 26.64
CA ALA A 416 -11.24 8.14 25.52
C ALA A 416 -9.83 8.59 25.98
N GLN A 417 -9.75 9.61 26.84
CA GLN A 417 -8.49 10.09 27.39
C GLN A 417 -7.82 9.04 28.28
N ASP A 418 -8.58 8.38 29.15
CA ASP A 418 -8.09 7.34 30.07
C ASP A 418 -7.54 6.13 29.29
N VAL A 419 -8.19 5.73 28.20
CA VAL A 419 -7.70 4.67 27.30
C VAL A 419 -6.35 5.05 26.68
N LEU A 420 -6.22 6.27 26.16
CA LEU A 420 -4.96 6.73 25.56
C LEU A 420 -3.83 6.80 26.59
N ASP A 421 -4.12 7.25 27.82
CA ASP A 421 -3.14 7.30 28.91
C ASP A 421 -2.69 5.91 29.35
N LYS A 422 -3.62 4.96 29.44
CA LYS A 422 -3.31 3.55 29.71
C LYS A 422 -2.38 3.00 28.64
N HIS A 423 -2.72 3.17 27.37
CA HIS A 423 -1.93 2.63 26.26
C HIS A 423 -0.54 3.27 26.19
N ARG A 424 -0.43 4.59 26.42
CA ARG A 424 0.85 5.28 26.51
C ARG A 424 1.72 4.75 27.66
N SER A 425 1.12 4.54 28.83
CA SER A 425 1.86 4.04 30.00
C SER A 425 2.39 2.62 29.77
N THR A 426 1.57 1.74 29.16
CA THR A 426 2.00 0.39 28.77
C THR A 426 3.12 0.43 27.72
N LEU A 427 2.97 1.25 26.67
CA LEU A 427 4.01 1.45 25.65
C LEU A 427 5.35 1.83 26.28
N LEU A 428 5.35 2.84 27.16
CA LEU A 428 6.57 3.35 27.82
C LEU A 428 7.22 2.32 28.77
N SER A 429 6.44 1.36 29.26
CA SER A 429 6.94 0.27 30.11
C SER A 429 7.52 -0.91 29.34
N SER A 430 7.33 -0.97 28.02
CA SER A 430 7.81 -2.05 27.16
C SER A 430 9.33 -2.05 27.00
N ALA A 431 9.90 -3.21 26.66
CA ALA A 431 11.34 -3.38 26.52
C ALA A 431 11.92 -2.52 25.39
N SER A 432 11.26 -2.49 24.24
CA SER A 432 11.71 -1.69 23.07
C SER A 432 11.62 -0.19 23.33
N ALA A 433 10.59 0.30 24.02
CA ALA A 433 10.50 1.71 24.39
C ALA A 433 11.60 2.11 25.38
N GLN A 434 11.86 1.29 26.41
CA GLN A 434 12.93 1.53 27.39
C GLN A 434 14.33 1.51 26.75
N ALA A 435 14.50 0.74 25.67
CA ALA A 435 15.73 0.72 24.88
C ALA A 435 15.88 1.91 23.91
N GLY A 436 14.92 2.85 23.87
CA GLY A 436 14.97 4.02 23.01
C GLY A 436 14.65 3.74 21.54
N ASP A 437 13.81 2.73 21.27
CA ASP A 437 13.39 2.40 19.91
C ASP A 437 12.65 3.57 19.25
N TRP A 438 13.09 3.92 18.03
CA TRP A 438 12.56 5.05 17.27
C TRP A 438 11.05 4.93 17.01
N LEU A 439 10.55 3.73 16.67
CA LEU A 439 9.13 3.56 16.37
C LEU A 439 8.29 3.78 17.62
N CYS A 440 8.76 3.28 18.77
CA CYS A 440 8.08 3.51 20.05
C CYS A 440 7.98 5.01 20.38
N SER A 441 9.03 5.79 20.13
CA SER A 441 8.97 7.25 20.28
C SER A 441 7.96 7.91 19.33
N GLN A 442 7.87 7.44 18.08
CA GLN A 442 6.89 7.94 17.13
C GLN A 442 5.46 7.61 17.55
N LEU A 443 5.21 6.37 18.01
CA LEU A 443 3.91 5.93 18.51
C LEU A 443 3.47 6.71 19.74
N GLU A 444 4.41 7.03 20.64
CA GLU A 444 4.13 7.89 21.79
C GLU A 444 3.72 9.29 21.36
N ALA A 445 4.47 9.91 20.44
CA ALA A 445 4.13 11.23 19.90
C ALA A 445 2.75 11.24 19.23
N GLU A 446 2.39 10.16 18.52
CA GLU A 446 1.07 9.99 17.94
C GLU A 446 -0.02 9.91 19.01
N LEU A 447 0.16 9.10 20.06
CA LEU A 447 -0.79 9.04 21.18
C LEU A 447 -1.02 10.40 21.84
N ILE A 448 0.05 11.19 22.03
CA ILE A 448 -0.04 12.54 22.59
C ILE A 448 -0.87 13.46 21.68
N GLU A 449 -0.61 13.43 20.37
CA GLU A 449 -1.33 14.27 19.41
C GLU A 449 -2.80 13.83 19.26
N VAL A 450 -3.08 12.52 19.24
CA VAL A 450 -4.46 11.99 19.24
C VAL A 450 -5.19 12.45 20.51
N LYS A 451 -4.56 12.30 21.68
CA LYS A 451 -5.12 12.73 22.97
C LYS A 451 -5.48 14.22 22.96
N LYS A 452 -4.57 15.07 22.49
CA LYS A 452 -4.79 16.51 22.35
C LYS A 452 -5.96 16.81 21.41
N ARG A 453 -6.06 16.11 20.28
CA ARG A 453 -7.15 16.31 19.32
C ARG A 453 -8.50 15.80 19.83
N MET A 454 -8.49 14.84 20.76
CA MET A 454 -9.67 14.31 21.47
C MET A 454 -9.99 15.04 22.78
N ALA A 455 -9.47 16.25 23.02
CA ALA A 455 -9.73 17.00 24.26
C ALA A 455 -11.21 17.39 24.49
N SER A 456 -12.01 17.41 23.41
CA SER A 456 -13.47 17.58 23.47
C SER A 456 -14.11 16.99 22.22
N VAL A 457 -15.40 16.66 22.28
CA VAL A 457 -16.18 16.20 21.11
C VAL A 457 -16.06 17.19 19.95
N LYS A 458 -16.22 18.49 20.22
CA LYS A 458 -16.10 19.56 19.21
C LYS A 458 -14.71 19.61 18.55
N SER A 459 -13.63 19.42 19.32
CA SER A 459 -12.27 19.38 18.77
C SER A 459 -12.07 18.12 17.91
N TYR A 460 -12.58 16.99 18.39
CA TYR A 460 -12.52 15.72 17.67
C TYR A 460 -13.27 15.82 16.33
N GLU A 461 -14.51 16.30 16.33
CA GLU A 461 -15.31 16.45 15.11
C GLU A 461 -14.67 17.40 14.10
N LYS A 462 -14.10 18.52 14.57
CA LYS A 462 -13.54 19.55 13.68
C LYS A 462 -12.22 19.11 13.02
N LYS A 463 -11.36 18.38 13.73
CA LYS A 463 -10.00 18.04 13.24
C LYS A 463 -9.47 16.68 13.71
N GLY A 464 -9.91 16.20 14.87
CA GLY A 464 -9.39 14.96 15.45
C GLY A 464 -9.80 13.71 14.67
N ARG A 465 -11.05 13.63 14.22
CA ARG A 465 -11.59 12.50 13.47
C ARG A 465 -10.77 12.23 12.22
N THR A 466 -10.53 13.25 11.41
CA THR A 466 -9.71 13.13 10.21
C THR A 466 -8.29 12.64 10.52
N TYR A 467 -7.64 13.22 11.53
CA TYR A 467 -6.28 12.84 11.91
C TYR A 467 -6.21 11.36 12.32
N VAL A 468 -7.17 10.92 13.14
CA VAL A 468 -7.27 9.53 13.59
C VAL A 468 -7.52 8.58 12.43
N LEU A 469 -8.44 8.90 11.52
CA LEU A 469 -8.71 8.07 10.34
C LEU A 469 -7.49 7.96 9.42
N ALA A 470 -6.79 9.07 9.17
CA ALA A 470 -5.56 9.06 8.37
C ALA A 470 -4.45 8.25 9.05
N GLY A 471 -4.29 8.37 10.38
CA GLY A 471 -3.34 7.59 11.17
C GLY A 471 -3.63 6.08 11.11
N LEU A 472 -4.88 5.69 11.34
CA LEU A 472 -5.34 4.30 11.27
C LEU A 472 -5.18 3.70 9.86
N SER A 473 -5.54 4.45 8.80
CA SER A 473 -5.32 4.03 7.41
C SER A 473 -3.83 3.78 7.12
N SER A 474 -2.98 4.67 7.65
CA SER A 474 -1.53 4.52 7.60
C SER A 474 -1.04 3.24 8.31
N HIS A 475 -1.46 2.98 9.55
CA HIS A 475 -1.06 1.76 10.29
C HIS A 475 -1.59 0.47 9.67
N SER A 476 -2.79 0.53 9.10
CA SER A 476 -3.45 -0.62 8.47
C SER A 476 -2.75 -1.04 7.17
N THR A 477 -2.24 -0.06 6.41
CA THR A 477 -1.53 -0.29 5.14
C THR A 477 -0.03 -0.54 5.34
N LYS A 478 0.55 0.01 6.41
CA LYS A 478 1.97 -0.16 6.77
C LYS A 478 2.15 -1.46 7.57
N GLY A 479 2.55 -2.54 6.90
CA GLY A 479 3.78 -3.18 7.37
C GLY A 479 4.90 -2.19 7.14
N LEU A 480 5.67 -1.92 8.18
CA LEU A 480 6.82 -1.02 8.28
C LEU A 480 7.37 -0.48 6.92
N LEU A 481 7.13 0.81 6.60
CA LEU A 481 8.12 1.57 5.83
C LEU A 481 9.30 1.81 6.76
N LEU A 482 10.10 0.77 6.94
CA LEU A 482 11.35 0.79 7.66
C LEU A 482 12.34 1.49 6.74
N VAL A 483 12.22 2.81 6.62
CA VAL A 483 13.27 3.66 6.01
C VAL A 483 14.42 3.72 7.01
N GLY A 484 15.04 2.57 7.20
CA GLY A 484 16.18 2.31 8.07
C GLY A 484 17.47 2.48 7.27
N SER A 485 17.80 3.71 6.90
CA SER A 485 19.20 4.14 6.83
C SER A 485 19.27 5.67 6.76
N ARG A 486 20.29 6.27 7.38
CA ARG A 486 20.64 7.69 7.21
C ARG A 486 20.87 8.07 5.72
N GLN A 487 21.06 7.09 4.83
CA GLN A 487 21.26 7.29 3.39
C GLN A 487 19.96 7.40 2.59
N SER A 488 18.86 6.76 3.01
CA SER A 488 17.57 6.82 2.29
C SER A 488 16.87 8.18 2.39
N ARG A 489 17.35 9.08 3.26
CA ARG A 489 16.89 10.49 3.28
C ARG A 489 17.16 11.22 1.96
N SER A 490 18.13 10.78 1.15
CA SER A 490 18.40 11.40 -0.15
C SER A 490 17.33 11.10 -1.20
N MET A 491 16.54 10.04 -1.04
CA MET A 491 15.54 9.63 -2.05
C MET A 491 14.18 10.33 -1.87
N MET A 492 13.96 11.01 -0.74
CA MET A 492 12.80 11.86 -0.47
C MET A 492 13.05 13.36 -0.75
N ILE A 493 14.25 13.74 -1.25
CA ILE A 493 14.60 15.14 -1.59
C ILE A 493 14.63 15.35 -3.12
N LEU A 494 13.85 14.57 -3.88
CA LEU A 494 13.64 14.83 -5.32
C LEU A 494 12.17 15.11 -5.62
#